data_AF-A0AAF0V9Q6-F1
#
_entry.id   AF-A0AAF0V9Q6-F1
#
_cell.length_a   1.000
_cell.length_b   1.000
_cell.length_c   1.000
_cell.angle_alpha   90.00
_cell.angle_beta   90.00
_cell.angle_gamma   90.00
#
_symmetry.space_group_name_H-M   'P 1'
#
loop_
_entity.id
_entity.type
_entity.pdbx_description
1 polymer ?
#
loop_
_entity_poly.entity_id
_entity_poly.type
_entity_poly.pdbx_seq_one_letter_code
_entity_poly.pdbx_strand_id
1 'polypeptide(L)' 'MTSWSNECEESFQKLKTLLTSAPILTLPEEGVDFTIYYDVYGVGLSGVLMQKRKLIAYVSRLLKTHEKKYLLIIWS' A
#
# COMPACT_ATOMS: atom_id res chain seq x y z
N MET A 1 -7.79 22.22 -4.46
CA MET A 1 -7.10 22.06 -5.76
C MET A 1 -5.84 21.26 -5.51
N THR A 2 -5.85 19.97 -5.84
CA THR A 2 -4.66 19.11 -5.75
C THR A 2 -3.81 19.38 -7.00
N SER A 3 -2.90 20.36 -6.91
CA SER A 3 -1.95 20.59 -7.99
C SER A 3 -0.94 19.45 -7.96
N TRP A 4 -0.99 18.59 -8.98
CA TRP A 4 0.01 17.57 -9.19
C TRP A 4 1.32 18.27 -9.57
N SER A 5 2.31 18.25 -8.67
CA SER A 5 3.60 18.90 -8.89
C SER A 5 4.56 17.98 -9.63
N ASN A 6 5.60 18.53 -10.26
CA ASN A 6 6.61 17.72 -10.96
C ASN A 6 7.33 16.77 -9.99
N GLU A 7 7.53 17.16 -8.73
CA GLU A 7 8.12 16.29 -7.70
C GLU A 7 7.19 15.11 -7.37
N CYS A 8 5.87 15.33 -7.42
CA CYS A 8 4.86 14.30 -7.22
C CYS A 8 4.85 13.30 -8.40
N GLU A 9 4.94 13.81 -9.63
CA GLU A 9 5.07 12.98 -10.84
C GLU A 9 6.36 12.15 -10.81
N GLU A 10 7.50 12.76 -10.50
CA GLU A 10 8.77 12.04 -10.41
C GLU A 10 8.75 10.95 -9.33
N SER A 11 8.17 11.23 -8.17
CA SER A 11 8.02 10.26 -7.09
C SER A 11 7.09 9.11 -7.49
N PHE A 12 6.00 9.43 -8.19
CA PHE A 12 5.08 8.43 -8.71
C PHE A 12 5.71 7.56 -9.80
N GLN A 13 6.48 8.15 -10.72
CA GLN A 13 7.19 7.40 -11.77
C GLN A 13 8.31 6.55 -11.19
N LYS A 14 9.03 7.01 -10.15
CA LYS A 14 9.99 6.20 -9.39
C LYS A 14 9.30 5.04 -8.69
N LEU A 15 8.17 5.28 -8.01
CA LEU A 15 7.36 4.23 -7.39
C LEU A 15 6.89 3.21 -8.44
N LYS A 16 6.37 3.68 -9.58
CA LYS A 16 5.93 2.84 -10.69
C LYS A 16 7.08 2.01 -11.26
N THR A 17 8.25 2.60 -11.42
CA THR A 17 9.46 1.89 -11.85
C THR A 17 9.86 0.84 -10.82
N LEU A 18 9.90 1.16 -9.52
CA LEU A 18 10.20 0.20 -8.46
C LEU A 18 9.16 -0.93 -8.35
N LEU A 19 7.89 -0.65 -8.62
CA LEU A 19 6.82 -1.65 -8.65
C LEU A 19 6.83 -2.51 -9.91
N THR A 20 7.40 -2.02 -11.01
CA THR A 20 7.49 -2.74 -12.30
C THR A 20 8.86 -3.39 -12.52
N SER A 21 9.90 -2.92 -11.84
CA SER A 21 11.23 -3.54 -11.80
C SER A 21 11.27 -4.57 -10.68
N ALA A 22 11.59 -5.81 -11.02
CA ALA A 22 11.56 -6.97 -10.14
C ALA A 22 12.24 -6.78 -8.74
N PRO A 23 11.83 -7.51 -7.68
CA PRO A 23 11.16 -8.79 -7.72
C PRO A 23 9.66 -8.63 -7.95
N ILE A 24 9.25 -9.16 -9.11
CA ILE A 24 7.88 -9.43 -9.49
C ILE A 24 7.20 -10.05 -8.28
N LEU A 25 6.03 -9.51 -7.91
CA LEU A 25 5.13 -10.03 -6.88
C LEU A 25 5.30 -11.55 -6.79
N THR A 26 5.95 -11.99 -5.72
CA THR A 26 6.35 -13.40 -5.65
C THR A 26 5.10 -14.21 -5.36
N LEU A 27 4.97 -15.39 -5.96
CA LEU A 27 3.87 -16.27 -5.64
C LEU A 27 3.91 -16.61 -4.13
N PRO A 28 2.73 -16.63 -3.47
CA PRO A 28 2.66 -17.03 -2.08
C PRO A 28 3.12 -18.49 -1.94
N GLU A 29 3.86 -18.76 -0.88
CA GLU A 29 4.25 -20.12 -0.49
C GLU A 29 3.21 -20.67 0.48
N GLU A 30 2.69 -21.87 0.20
CA GLU A 30 1.75 -22.55 1.07
C GLU A 30 2.43 -22.96 2.39
N GLY A 31 1.70 -22.86 3.50
CA GLY A 31 2.21 -23.22 4.83
C GLY A 31 3.19 -22.21 5.44
N VAL A 32 3.35 -21.02 4.83
CA VAL A 32 4.17 -19.93 5.37
C VAL A 32 3.28 -18.78 5.82
N ASP A 33 3.50 -18.28 7.03
CA ASP A 33 2.74 -17.15 7.56
C ASP A 33 2.98 -15.86 6.75
N PHE A 34 1.91 -15.11 6.58
CA PHE A 34 1.96 -13.79 5.97
C PHE A 34 2.18 -12.72 7.02
N THR A 35 2.99 -11.72 6.68
CA THR A 35 3.08 -10.47 7.44
C THR A 35 2.43 -9.35 6.63
N ILE A 36 1.43 -8.71 7.21
CA ILE A 36 0.76 -7.55 6.61
C ILE A 36 1.31 -6.30 7.28
N TYR A 37 1.88 -5.42 6.48
CA TYR A 37 2.22 -4.06 6.89
C TYR A 37 1.15 -3.14 6.33
N TYR A 38 0.43 -2.42 7.17
CA TYR A 38 -0.56 -1.47 6.72
C TYR A 38 -0.18 -0.07 7.20
N ASP A 39 -0.49 0.92 6.37
CA ASP A 39 -0.38 2.32 6.72
C ASP A 39 -1.71 3.01 6.41
N VAL A 40 -2.15 3.83 7.37
CA VAL A 40 -3.38 4.61 7.30
C VAL A 40 -2.98 6.07 7.32
N TYR A 41 -3.24 6.77 6.22
CA TYR A 41 -3.05 8.22 6.18
C TYR A 41 -4.32 8.92 5.68
N GLY A 42 -4.93 9.72 6.56
CA GLY A 42 -6.14 10.48 6.28
C GLY A 42 -7.33 9.58 5.93
N VAL A 43 -7.67 9.50 4.63
CA VAL A 43 -8.76 8.66 4.09
C VAL A 43 -8.25 7.50 3.24
N GLY A 44 -6.93 7.33 3.14
CA GLY A 44 -6.30 6.24 2.41
C GLY A 44 -5.90 5.11 3.35
N LEU A 45 -6.22 3.88 2.98
CA LEU A 45 -5.65 2.67 3.56
C LEU A 45 -4.71 2.06 2.53
N SER A 46 -3.46 1.85 2.93
CA SER A 46 -2.48 1.13 2.15
C SER A 46 -1.96 -0.06 2.94
N GLY A 47 -1.58 -1.11 2.22
CA GLY A 47 -1.17 -2.38 2.78
C GLY A 47 -0.19 -3.10 1.86
N VAL A 48 0.76 -3.78 2.49
CA VAL A 48 1.81 -4.55 1.85
C VAL A 48 1.79 -5.94 2.48
N LEU A 49 1.61 -6.95 1.65
CA LEU A 49 1.64 -8.35 2.05
C LEU A 49 3.03 -8.91 1.77
N MET A 50 3.70 -9.42 2.81
CA MET A 50 5.04 -10.00 2.69
C MET A 50 5.10 -11.42 3.26
N GLN A 51 5.95 -12.27 2.67
CA GLN A 51 6.36 -13.57 3.20
C GLN A 51 7.87 -13.71 3.09
N LYS A 52 8.54 -14.16 4.16
CA LYS A 52 10.01 -14.40 4.16
C LYS A 52 10.82 -13.22 3.55
N ARG A 53 10.39 -11.98 3.82
CA ARG A 53 10.95 -10.71 3.27
C ARG A 53 10.78 -10.51 1.75
N LYS A 54 9.88 -11.26 1.12
CA LYS A 54 9.47 -11.09 -0.27
C LYS A 54 8.10 -10.41 -0.32
N LEU A 55 7.95 -9.48 -1.27
CA LEU A 55 6.69 -8.80 -1.54
C LEU A 55 5.75 -9.74 -2.32
N ILE A 56 4.59 -10.04 -1.75
CA ILE A 56 3.56 -10.90 -2.37
C ILE A 56 2.50 -10.05 -3.05
N ALA A 57 2.00 -9.01 -2.38
CA ALA A 57 0.95 -8.15 -2.92
C ALA A 57 1.02 -6.74 -2.33
N TYR A 58 0.59 -5.77 -3.12
CA TYR A 58 0.32 -4.41 -2.68
C TYR A 58 -1.18 -4.14 -2.79
N VAL A 59 -1.76 -3.55 -1.75
CA VAL A 59 -3.16 -3.15 -1.73
C VAL A 59 -3.22 -1.70 -1.30
N SER A 60 -3.82 -0.84 -2.11
CA SER A 60 -4.15 0.52 -1.71
C SER A 60 -5.58 0.81 -2.09
N ARG A 61 -6.36 1.32 -1.13
CA ARG A 61 -7.75 1.68 -1.33
C ARG A 61 -8.07 2.98 -0.59
N LEU A 62 -8.84 3.84 -1.26
CA LEU A 62 -9.46 4.98 -0.61
C LEU A 62 -10.69 4.49 0.16
N LEU A 63 -10.82 4.94 1.41
CA LEU A 63 -11.95 4.61 2.26
C LEU A 63 -13.19 5.36 1.79
N LYS A 64 -14.31 4.63 1.71
CA LYS A 64 -15.60 5.25 1.42
C LYS A 64 -16.06 6.09 2.61
N THR A 65 -16.93 7.06 2.37
CA THR A 65 -17.42 8.00 3.40
C THR A 65 -17.97 7.31 4.66
N HIS A 66 -18.57 6.11 4.51
CA HIS A 66 -19.07 5.32 5.63
C HIS A 66 -17.98 4.56 6.41
N GLU A 67 -16.82 4.29 5.80
CA GLU A 67 -15.70 3.60 6.44
C GLU A 67 -14.79 4.55 7.24
N LYS A 68 -14.88 5.87 6.98
CA LYS A 68 -14.08 6.90 7.67
C LYS A 68 -14.22 6.87 9.19
N LYS A 69 -15.37 6.46 9.72
CA LYS A 69 -15.62 6.37 11.17
C LYS A 69 -14.78 5.28 11.85
N TYR A 70 -14.41 4.21 11.14
CA TYR A 70 -13.59 3.14 11.72
C TYR A 70 -12.14 3.56 11.95
N LEU A 71 -11.64 4.54 11.19
CA LEU A 71 -10.30 5.08 11.46
C LEU A 71 -10.23 5.79 12.80
N LEU A 72 -11.25 6.56 13.18
CA LEU A 72 -11.26 7.31 14.43
C LEU A 72 -11.11 6.41 15.67
N ILE A 73 -11.49 5.13 15.58
CA ILE A 73 -11.34 4.12 16.64
C ILE A 73 -9.88 3.64 16.76
N ILE A 74 -9.14 3.60 15.64
CA ILE A 74 -7.73 3.14 15.62
C ILE A 74 -6.78 4.23 16.18
N TRP A 75 -7.22 5.49 16.22
CA TRP A 75 -6.45 6.63 16.73
C TRP A 75 -6.87 7.12 18.15
N SER A 76 -7.77 6.41 18.85
CA SER A 76 -8.10 6.65 20.29
C SER A 76 -7.42 5.63 21.18
#